data_AF-A0A966NP36-F1
#
_entry.id   AF-A0A966NP36-F1
#
_cell.length_a   1.000
_cell.length_b   1.000
_cell.length_c   1.000
_cell.angle_alpha   90.00
_cell.angle_beta   90.00
_cell.angle_gamma   90.00
#
_symmetry.space_group_name_H-M   'P 1'
#
loop_
_entity.id
_entity.type
_entity.pdbx_description
1 polymer ?
#
loop_
_entity_poly.entity_id
_entity_poly.type
_entity_poly.pdbx_seq_one_letter_code
_entity_poly.pdbx_strand_id
1 'polypeptide(L)'
;SSGDWLYRSLFRNGLATLETSRDRNDGQELIDTRITCAVRCAPPGNKPLPEEITRCSPWLLREFQLLFPTARAYLALGGIAWRATISTLINQGEELPRKLPKFGHGAGFKFRGSDGNIRLVIGSYHPSQQNTFTGKLTQNQLDSVVRKAGRFAHASSPL
;
A
#
# COMPACT_ATOMS: atom_id res chain seq x y z
N SER A 1 -13.80 9.54 5.98
CA SER A 1 -13.77 8.38 5.06
C SER A 1 -12.43 7.64 5.20
N SER A 2 -12.26 6.48 4.56
CA SER A 2 -10.95 5.80 4.51
C SER A 2 -9.89 6.66 3.81
N GLY A 3 -10.28 7.41 2.78
CA GLY A 3 -9.42 8.35 2.08
C GLY A 3 -8.92 9.46 2.99
N ASP A 4 -9.81 10.09 3.78
CA ASP A 4 -9.42 11.17 4.68
C ASP A 4 -8.36 10.72 5.70
N TRP A 5 -8.51 9.50 6.25
CA TRP A 5 -7.53 8.96 7.17
C TRP A 5 -6.16 8.73 6.51
N LEU A 6 -6.16 8.20 5.29
CA LEU A 6 -4.93 7.94 4.55
C LEU A 6 -4.24 9.24 4.14
N TYR A 7 -4.93 10.18 3.50
CA TYR A 7 -4.35 11.47 3.07
C TYR A 7 -3.79 12.27 4.25
N ARG A 8 -4.52 12.33 5.37
CA ARG A 8 -4.03 12.92 6.61
C ARG A 8 -2.72 12.31 7.09
N SER A 9 -2.62 10.98 7.03
CA SER A 9 -1.40 10.26 7.42
C SER A 9 -0.25 10.52 6.46
N LEU A 10 -0.50 10.52 5.14
CA LEU A 10 0.49 10.83 4.12
C LEU A 10 1.03 12.25 4.28
N PHE A 11 0.15 13.25 4.43
CA PHE A 11 0.51 14.64 4.65
C PHE A 11 1.39 14.83 5.89
N ARG A 12 0.98 14.29 7.05
CA ARG A 12 1.79 14.36 8.28
C ARG A 12 3.16 13.69 8.17
N ASN A 13 3.35 12.80 7.20
CA ASN A 13 4.62 12.13 6.93
C ASN A 13 5.34 12.67 5.68
N GLY A 14 4.90 13.80 5.12
CA GLY A 14 5.55 14.45 3.98
C GLY A 14 5.41 13.70 2.65
N LEU A 15 4.38 12.87 2.52
CA LEU A 15 4.12 12.03 1.33
C LEU A 15 2.94 12.54 0.48
N ALA A 16 2.32 13.64 0.90
CA ALA A 16 1.27 14.35 0.18
C ALA A 16 1.37 15.85 0.48
N THR A 17 0.98 16.70 -0.47
CA THR A 17 1.06 18.16 -0.33
C THR A 17 -0.07 18.73 0.52
N LEU A 18 -1.26 18.12 0.50
CA LEU A 18 -2.43 18.56 1.26
C LEU A 18 -2.91 17.49 2.25
N GLU A 19 -3.51 17.93 3.36
CA GLU A 19 -4.09 17.02 4.36
C GLU A 19 -5.34 16.27 3.85
N THR A 20 -6.04 16.84 2.86
CA THR A 20 -7.30 16.31 2.33
C THR A 20 -7.22 16.05 0.83
N SER A 21 -8.12 15.20 0.31
CA SER A 21 -8.43 15.11 -1.11
C SER A 21 -9.95 15.11 -1.26
N ARG A 22 -10.50 16.18 -1.84
CA ARG A 22 -11.94 16.45 -1.91
C ARG A 22 -12.47 16.30 -3.33
N ASP A 23 -11.72 16.77 -4.32
CA ASP A 23 -12.08 16.70 -5.72
C ASP A 23 -10.83 16.69 -6.60
N ARG A 24 -11.01 16.48 -7.90
CA ARG A 24 -9.90 16.27 -8.84
C ARG A 24 -9.04 17.52 -9.11
N ASN A 25 -9.49 18.70 -8.70
CA ASN A 25 -8.84 19.99 -8.96
C ASN A 25 -8.41 20.69 -7.66
N ASP A 26 -8.40 19.98 -6.53
CA ASP A 26 -8.12 20.55 -5.21
C ASP A 26 -6.62 20.89 -4.97
N GLY A 27 -5.76 20.61 -5.95
CA GLY A 27 -4.32 20.85 -5.88
C GLY A 27 -3.56 19.79 -5.07
N GLN A 28 -4.19 18.67 -4.73
CA GLN A 28 -3.52 17.56 -4.05
C GLN A 28 -2.49 16.89 -4.97
N GLU A 29 -1.29 16.67 -4.44
CA GLU A 29 -0.21 15.93 -5.09
C GLU A 29 0.41 14.94 -4.11
N LEU A 30 0.75 13.75 -4.61
CA LEU A 30 1.48 12.73 -3.85
C LEU A 30 2.99 12.89 -4.10
N ILE A 31 3.77 12.89 -3.02
CA ILE A 31 5.23 13.05 -3.06
C ILE A 31 5.86 11.66 -2.91
N ASP A 32 6.60 11.21 -3.91
CA ASP A 32 7.26 9.89 -3.97
C ASP A 32 6.34 8.71 -3.59
N THR A 33 5.04 8.88 -3.84
CA THR A 33 3.99 8.01 -3.36
C THR A 33 2.98 7.76 -4.46
N ARG A 34 2.52 6.51 -4.56
CA ARG A 34 1.45 6.10 -5.46
C ARG A 34 0.42 5.28 -4.70
N ILE A 35 -0.86 5.63 -4.86
CA ILE A 35 -1.99 4.87 -4.31
C ILE A 35 -2.60 4.02 -5.44
N THR A 36 -2.83 2.74 -5.18
CA THR A 36 -3.50 1.81 -6.08
C THR A 36 -4.38 0.81 -5.30
N CYS A 37 -5.20 0.04 -6.02
CA CYS A 37 -6.17 -0.89 -5.46
C CYS A 37 -6.06 -2.28 -6.12
N ALA A 38 -6.33 -3.33 -5.33
CA ALA A 38 -6.40 -4.70 -5.82
C ALA A 38 -7.56 -4.92 -6.81
N VAL A 39 -8.64 -4.16 -6.69
CA VAL A 39 -9.76 -4.08 -7.62
C VAL A 39 -10.01 -2.62 -7.98
N ARG A 40 -10.35 -2.33 -9.25
CA ARG A 40 -10.50 -0.96 -9.77
C ARG A 40 -11.96 -0.52 -9.96
N CYS A 41 -12.89 -1.45 -9.87
CA CYS A 41 -14.33 -1.16 -9.85
C CYS A 41 -14.84 -1.29 -8.42
N ALA A 42 -15.76 -0.43 -8.00
CA ALA A 42 -16.37 -0.48 -6.66
C ALA A 42 -17.28 -1.73 -6.55
N PRO A 43 -16.97 -2.72 -5.70
CA PRO A 43 -17.77 -3.92 -5.57
C PRO A 43 -18.94 -3.70 -4.59
N PRO A 44 -20.07 -4.41 -4.76
CA PRO A 44 -21.17 -4.39 -3.79
C PRO A 44 -20.69 -4.64 -2.35
N GLY A 45 -21.16 -3.80 -1.41
CA GLY A 45 -20.81 -3.93 0.01
C GLY A 45 -19.32 -3.77 0.34
N ASN A 46 -18.50 -3.23 -0.58
CA ASN A 46 -17.04 -3.14 -0.45
C ASN A 46 -16.34 -4.49 -0.23
N LYS A 47 -16.93 -5.58 -0.73
CA LYS A 47 -16.42 -6.95 -0.59
C LYS A 47 -16.25 -7.57 -1.99
N PRO A 48 -15.08 -7.42 -2.63
CA PRO A 48 -14.87 -8.03 -3.93
C PRO A 48 -14.84 -9.55 -3.83
N LEU A 49 -15.40 -10.20 -4.84
CA LEU A 49 -15.34 -11.65 -5.02
C LEU A 49 -13.92 -12.08 -5.40
N PRO A 50 -13.53 -13.33 -5.10
CA PRO A 50 -12.25 -13.87 -5.56
C PRO A 50 -12.05 -13.73 -7.07
N GLU A 51 -13.09 -13.97 -7.87
CA GLU A 51 -13.04 -13.85 -9.32
C GLU A 51 -12.77 -12.40 -9.77
N GLU A 52 -13.37 -11.40 -9.12
CA GLU A 52 -13.15 -9.98 -9.43
C GLU A 52 -11.71 -9.57 -9.14
N ILE A 53 -11.12 -10.07 -8.03
CA ILE A 53 -9.71 -9.86 -7.70
C ILE A 53 -8.81 -10.48 -8.78
N THR A 54 -9.07 -11.72 -9.16
CA THR A 54 -8.31 -12.41 -10.22
C THR A 54 -8.40 -11.66 -11.55
N ARG A 55 -9.62 -11.26 -11.95
CA ARG A 55 -9.90 -10.52 -13.19
C ARG A 55 -9.20 -9.16 -13.21
N CYS A 56 -9.08 -8.49 -12.05
CA CYS A 56 -8.41 -7.19 -11.96
C CYS A 56 -6.88 -7.31 -11.78
N SER A 57 -6.36 -8.49 -11.42
CA SER A 57 -4.94 -8.69 -11.13
C SER A 57 -3.96 -8.32 -12.25
N PRO A 58 -4.25 -8.49 -13.56
CA PRO A 58 -3.32 -8.07 -14.62
C PRO A 58 -3.04 -6.56 -14.61
N TRP A 59 -4.04 -5.75 -14.24
CA TRP A 59 -3.89 -4.31 -14.13
C TRP A 59 -2.98 -3.92 -12.95
N LEU A 60 -3.10 -4.61 -11.82
CA LEU A 60 -2.21 -4.39 -10.67
C LEU A 60 -0.78 -4.82 -10.99
N LEU A 61 -0.61 -5.95 -11.68
CA LEU A 61 0.70 -6.40 -12.16
C LEU A 61 1.35 -5.36 -13.08
N ARG A 62 0.59 -4.83 -14.05
CA ARG A 62 1.12 -3.81 -14.96
C ARG A 62 1.57 -2.55 -14.22
N GLU A 63 0.81 -2.10 -13.22
CA GLU A 63 1.18 -0.96 -12.41
C GLU A 63 2.42 -1.24 -11.53
N PHE A 64 2.54 -2.44 -10.97
CA PHE A 64 3.74 -2.86 -10.23
C PHE A 64 4.97 -2.85 -11.13
N GLN A 65 4.88 -3.39 -12.36
CA GLN A 65 5.98 -3.36 -13.33
C GLN A 65 6.42 -1.94 -13.70
N LEU A 66 5.47 -1.02 -13.88
CA LEU A 66 5.76 0.38 -14.19
C LEU A 66 6.44 1.10 -13.02
N LEU A 67 6.01 0.80 -11.79
CA LEU A 67 6.55 1.43 -10.58
C LEU A 67 7.82 0.74 -10.09
N PHE A 68 8.08 -0.51 -10.48
CA PHE A 68 9.16 -1.32 -9.92
C PHE A 68 10.53 -0.62 -9.91
N PRO A 69 10.95 0.11 -10.97
CA PRO A 69 12.25 0.78 -10.97
C PRO A 69 12.43 1.79 -9.82
N THR A 70 11.36 2.46 -9.40
CA THR A 70 11.41 3.52 -8.37
C THR A 70 10.81 3.09 -7.04
N ALA A 71 9.91 2.11 -7.04
CA ALA A 71 9.26 1.61 -5.83
C ALA A 71 10.28 0.94 -4.90
N ARG A 72 10.31 1.39 -3.64
CA ARG A 72 11.17 0.83 -2.58
C ARG A 72 10.36 0.24 -1.41
N ALA A 73 9.12 0.68 -1.21
CA ALA A 73 8.24 0.16 -0.19
C ALA A 73 6.82 -0.07 -0.72
N TYR A 74 6.16 -1.13 -0.23
CA TYR A 74 4.76 -1.43 -0.47
C TYR A 74 4.01 -1.46 0.86
N LEU A 75 3.04 -0.55 1.03
CA LEU A 75 2.15 -0.52 2.19
C LEU A 75 0.79 -1.13 1.82
N ALA A 76 0.54 -2.36 2.28
CA ALA A 76 -0.70 -3.07 2.03
C ALA A 76 -1.77 -2.75 3.09
N LEU A 77 -2.83 -2.07 2.66
CA LEU A 77 -3.96 -1.68 3.52
C LEU A 77 -5.05 -2.77 3.53
N GLY A 78 -5.01 -3.65 4.52
CA GLY A 78 -5.96 -4.76 4.69
C GLY A 78 -5.50 -6.09 4.11
N GLY A 79 -6.15 -7.17 4.53
CA GLY A 79 -5.75 -8.53 4.16
C GLY A 79 -5.93 -8.89 2.68
N ILE A 80 -6.84 -8.22 1.98
CA ILE A 80 -6.97 -8.36 0.51
C ILE A 80 -5.77 -7.73 -0.18
N ALA A 81 -5.44 -6.47 0.15
CA ALA A 81 -4.27 -5.78 -0.40
C ALA A 81 -2.96 -6.51 -0.09
N TRP A 82 -2.83 -7.10 1.11
CA TRP A 82 -1.66 -7.91 1.48
C TRP A 82 -1.47 -9.12 0.57
N ARG A 83 -2.53 -9.92 0.38
CA ARG A 83 -2.48 -11.09 -0.51
C ARG A 83 -2.26 -10.69 -1.96
N ALA A 84 -2.93 -9.63 -2.42
CA ALA A 84 -2.75 -9.11 -3.78
C ALA A 84 -1.31 -8.65 -4.01
N THR A 85 -0.71 -7.90 -3.09
CA THR A 85 0.69 -7.44 -3.18
C THR A 85 1.65 -8.62 -3.31
N ILE A 86 1.53 -9.63 -2.44
CA ILE A 86 2.39 -10.83 -2.48
C ILE A 86 2.20 -11.59 -3.80
N SER A 87 0.94 -11.83 -4.20
CA SER A 87 0.65 -12.53 -5.45
C SER A 87 1.19 -11.79 -6.67
N THR A 88 1.08 -10.46 -6.68
CA THR A 88 1.56 -9.64 -7.79
C THR A 88 3.09 -9.66 -7.87
N LEU A 89 3.81 -9.57 -6.75
CA LEU A 89 5.27 -9.68 -6.73
C LEU A 89 5.73 -11.07 -7.23
N ILE A 90 5.08 -12.14 -6.79
CA ILE A 90 5.38 -13.51 -7.29
C ILE A 90 5.11 -13.60 -8.80
N ASN A 91 3.96 -13.09 -9.27
CA ASN A 91 3.62 -13.12 -10.70
C ASN A 91 4.53 -12.24 -11.57
N GLN A 92 5.16 -11.22 -10.98
CA GLN A 92 6.19 -10.44 -11.65
C GLN A 92 7.53 -11.21 -11.78
N GLY A 93 7.69 -12.32 -11.06
CA GLY A 93 8.92 -13.12 -11.03
C GLY A 93 9.85 -12.80 -9.86
N GLU A 94 9.39 -12.07 -8.86
CA GLU A 94 10.20 -11.72 -7.70
C GLU A 94 10.33 -12.90 -6.72
N GLU A 95 11.55 -13.18 -6.27
CA GLU A 95 11.81 -14.18 -5.24
C GLU A 95 11.55 -13.59 -3.84
N LEU A 96 10.53 -14.10 -3.17
CA LEU A 96 10.16 -13.68 -1.83
C LEU A 96 10.69 -14.65 -0.76
N PRO A 97 10.84 -14.22 0.52
CA PRO A 97 11.26 -15.12 1.59
C PRO A 97 10.37 -16.36 1.71
N ARG A 98 11.00 -17.52 1.91
CA ARG A 98 10.31 -18.83 2.03
C ARG A 98 9.18 -18.85 3.09
N LYS A 99 9.37 -18.13 4.20
CA LYS A 99 8.38 -17.99 5.27
C LYS A 99 7.92 -16.55 5.36
N LEU A 100 6.76 -16.28 4.77
CA LEU A 100 6.12 -14.96 4.87
C LEU A 100 5.32 -14.84 6.18
N PRO A 101 5.32 -13.68 6.84
CA PRO A 101 4.48 -13.45 8.00
C PRO A 101 2.99 -13.49 7.62
N LYS A 102 2.14 -13.90 8.57
CA LYS A 102 0.70 -13.73 8.43
C LYS A 102 0.35 -12.23 8.41
N PHE A 103 -0.72 -11.88 7.72
CA PHE A 103 -1.20 -10.50 7.69
C PHE A 103 -1.54 -10.00 9.11
N GLY A 104 -1.09 -8.79 9.43
CA GLY A 104 -1.38 -8.07 10.65
C GLY A 104 -0.90 -6.62 10.53
N HIS A 105 -1.38 -5.74 11.40
CA HIS A 105 -0.87 -4.37 11.42
C HIS A 105 0.60 -4.35 11.85
N GLY A 106 1.45 -3.72 11.04
CA GLY A 106 2.90 -3.67 11.24
C GLY A 106 3.65 -4.93 10.78
N ALA A 107 2.95 -6.00 10.39
CA ALA A 107 3.57 -7.19 9.82
C ALA A 107 4.30 -6.82 8.53
N GLY A 108 5.51 -7.33 8.32
CA GLY A 108 6.26 -6.98 7.12
C GLY A 108 7.47 -7.86 6.90
N PHE A 109 7.97 -7.84 5.68
CA PHE A 109 9.15 -8.56 5.27
C PHE A 109 9.91 -7.73 4.23
N LYS A 110 11.21 -8.00 4.10
CA LYS A 110 12.04 -7.44 3.04
C LYS A 110 12.37 -8.51 2.01
N PHE A 111 12.59 -8.10 0.78
CA PHE A 111 13.13 -8.96 -0.28
C PHE A 111 14.13 -8.18 -1.13
N ARG A 112 15.04 -8.88 -1.80
CA ARG A 112 15.89 -8.30 -2.84
C ARG A 112 15.16 -8.51 -4.16
N GLY A 113 14.87 -7.41 -4.86
CA GLY A 113 14.22 -7.52 -6.16
C GLY A 113 15.17 -8.07 -7.22
N SER A 114 14.59 -8.49 -8.33
CA SER A 114 15.30 -8.94 -9.55
C SER A 114 16.29 -7.90 -10.09
N ASP A 115 16.06 -6.62 -9.81
CA ASP A 115 16.95 -5.50 -10.14
C ASP A 115 18.03 -5.21 -9.07
N GLY A 116 18.16 -6.05 -8.05
CA GLY A 116 19.14 -5.93 -6.98
C GLY A 116 18.73 -5.01 -5.82
N ASN A 117 17.65 -4.22 -5.95
CA ASN A 117 17.22 -3.27 -4.92
C ASN A 117 16.51 -3.99 -3.76
N ILE A 118 16.82 -3.62 -2.51
CA ILE A 118 16.10 -4.13 -1.34
C ILE A 118 14.79 -3.36 -1.20
N ARG A 119 13.68 -4.10 -1.06
CA ARG A 119 12.33 -3.55 -0.90
C ARG A 119 11.68 -4.01 0.39
N LEU A 120 10.80 -3.18 0.94
CA LEU A 120 9.99 -3.47 2.12
C LEU A 120 8.53 -3.69 1.73
N VAL A 121 7.93 -4.78 2.18
CA VAL A 121 6.47 -4.96 2.20
C VAL A 121 6.00 -4.86 3.65
N ILE A 122 5.02 -4.00 3.92
CA ILE A 122 4.44 -3.82 5.25
C ILE A 122 2.92 -3.79 5.17
N GLY A 123 2.26 -4.48 6.10
CA GLY A 123 0.82 -4.57 6.24
C GLY A 123 0.30 -3.58 7.27
N SER A 124 -0.88 -3.05 7.02
CA SER A 124 -1.68 -2.30 7.98
C SER A 124 -3.12 -2.78 7.93
N TYR A 125 -3.85 -2.66 9.05
CA TYR A 125 -5.31 -2.70 8.95
C TYR A 125 -5.80 -1.58 8.04
N HIS A 126 -6.85 -1.86 7.27
CA HIS A 126 -7.44 -0.87 6.37
C HIS A 126 -8.10 0.24 7.19
N PRO A 127 -7.97 1.53 6.84
CA PRO A 127 -8.60 2.63 7.56
C PRO A 127 -10.11 2.75 7.27
N SER A 128 -10.84 1.64 7.24
CA SER A 128 -12.29 1.64 7.12
C SER A 128 -12.93 2.15 8.41
N GLN A 129 -14.14 2.73 8.30
CA GLN A 129 -14.91 3.18 9.47
C GLN A 129 -15.02 2.08 10.55
N GLN A 130 -15.24 0.83 10.14
CA GLN A 130 -15.27 -0.30 11.06
C GLN A 130 -13.99 -0.43 11.89
N ASN A 131 -12.80 -0.27 11.31
CA ASN A 131 -11.55 -0.40 12.05
C ASN A 131 -11.22 0.86 12.86
N THR A 132 -11.55 2.05 12.33
CA THR A 132 -11.21 3.33 12.98
C THR A 132 -12.15 3.66 14.14
N PHE A 133 -13.45 3.38 14.02
CA PHE A 133 -14.43 3.68 15.08
C PHE A 133 -14.38 2.68 16.23
N THR A 134 -13.95 1.44 15.97
CA THR A 134 -13.75 0.41 17.01
C THR A 134 -12.40 0.51 17.71
N GLY A 135 -11.53 1.44 17.31
CA GLY A 135 -10.16 1.57 17.85
C GLY A 135 -9.18 0.47 17.41
N LYS A 136 -9.60 -0.46 16.54
CA LYS A 136 -8.72 -1.50 15.97
C LYS A 136 -7.56 -0.91 15.17
N LEU A 137 -7.75 0.27 14.60
CA LEU A 137 -6.69 1.09 14.01
C LEU A 137 -6.81 2.53 14.53
N THR A 138 -5.74 3.03 15.16
CA THR A 138 -5.64 4.44 15.57
C THR A 138 -4.84 5.27 14.56
N GLN A 139 -4.95 6.61 14.63
CA GLN A 139 -4.19 7.51 13.76
C GLN A 139 -2.69 7.32 13.95
N ASN A 140 -2.23 7.23 15.20
CA ASN A 140 -0.82 7.01 15.53
C ASN A 140 -0.30 5.68 14.98
N GLN A 141 -1.12 4.62 14.99
CA GLN A 141 -0.78 3.33 14.39
C GLN A 141 -0.62 3.44 12.87
N LEU A 142 -1.57 4.07 12.18
CA LEU A 142 -1.48 4.30 10.74
C LEU A 142 -0.26 5.16 10.39
N ASP A 143 -0.04 6.26 11.10
CA ASP A 143 1.10 7.15 10.91
C ASP A 143 2.43 6.41 11.12
N SER A 144 2.51 5.51 12.11
CA SER A 144 3.71 4.73 12.37
C SER A 144 4.12 3.86 11.18
N VAL A 145 3.17 3.13 10.57
CA VAL A 145 3.46 2.26 9.41
C VAL A 145 3.71 3.07 8.13
N VAL A 146 3.00 4.18 7.93
CA VAL A 146 3.24 5.11 6.80
C VAL A 146 4.64 5.71 6.92
N ARG A 147 5.01 6.23 8.10
CA ARG A 147 6.35 6.77 8.38
C ARG A 147 7.44 5.75 8.14
N LYS A 148 7.24 4.51 8.60
CA LYS A 148 8.20 3.42 8.42
C LYS A 148 8.40 3.09 6.94
N ALA A 149 7.32 3.03 6.16
CA ALA A 149 7.40 2.80 4.72
C ALA A 149 8.11 3.96 3.99
N GLY A 150 7.72 5.21 4.25
CA GLY A 150 8.32 6.39 3.65
C GLY A 150 9.81 6.53 3.98
N ARG A 151 10.19 6.37 5.25
CA ARG A 151 11.62 6.39 5.65
C ARG A 151 12.43 5.30 4.97
N PHE A 152 11.88 4.09 4.85
CA PHE A 152 12.56 3.01 4.15
C PHE A 152 12.77 3.35 2.68
N ALA A 153 11.75 3.91 2.03
CA ALA A 153 11.80 4.29 0.63
C ALA A 153 12.85 5.37 0.37
N HIS A 154 12.84 6.47 1.14
CA HIS A 154 13.78 7.58 0.95
C HIS A 154 15.21 7.25 1.37
N ALA A 155 15.42 6.37 2.36
CA ALA A 155 16.76 5.91 2.72
C ALA A 155 17.39 4.98 1.67
N SER A 156 16.58 4.45 0.75
CA SER A 156 16.99 3.54 -0.32
C SER A 156 17.11 4.24 -1.69
N SER A 157 16.86 5.55 -1.75
CA SER A 157 17.19 6.37 -2.92
C SER A 157 18.69 6.66 -2.89
N PRO A 158 19.44 6.43 -3.98
CA PRO A 158 20.78 7.00 -4.09
C PRO A 158 20.67 8.53 -3.99
N LEU A 159 21.70 9.17 -3.43
CA LEU A 159 21.93 10.61 -3.62
C LEU A 159 21.92 10.96 -5.12
#